data_AF-A0A2G9P9E7-F1
#
_entry.id   AF-A0A2G9P9E7-F1
#
_cell.length_a   1.000
_cell.length_b   1.000
_cell.length_c   1.000
_cell.angle_alpha   90.00
_cell.angle_beta   90.00
_cell.angle_gamma   90.00
#
_symmetry.space_group_name_H-M   'P 1'
#
loop_
_entity.id
_entity.type
_entity.pdbx_description
1 polymer ?
#
loop_
_entity_poly.entity_id
_entity_poly.type
_entity_poly.pdbx_seq_one_letter_code
_entity_poly.pdbx_strand_id
1 'polypeptide(L)'
;MFEVMCSLELFGKHPHSNEKSKEAVEMAVKELVKRIGLREELRVLKEEYQPAEPMEKQPDFFIAAVELLVSVETFEALVGFMIDFGPSHLEILKPHGKVTLDVNEIESGLNEALFKIQELDKTLKITANTLLKLQRQGSQQQNQKESTQ
;
A
#
# COMPACT_ATOMS: atom_id res chain seq x y z
N MET A 1 -16.69 12.58 -10.05
CA MET A 1 -15.70 11.87 -10.86
C MET A 1 -14.41 12.67 -10.95
N PHE A 2 -13.31 12.07 -10.52
CA PHE A 2 -11.97 12.63 -10.46
C PHE A 2 -11.05 11.81 -11.37
N GLU A 3 -10.27 12.48 -12.21
CA GLU A 3 -9.11 11.85 -12.85
C GLU A 3 -7.86 12.15 -12.02
N VAL A 4 -7.18 11.09 -11.60
CA VAL A 4 -6.05 11.15 -10.68
C VAL A 4 -4.85 10.49 -11.32
N MET A 5 -3.75 11.22 -11.38
CA MET A 5 -2.44 10.64 -11.69
C MET A 5 -1.75 10.33 -10.37
N CYS A 6 -1.22 9.13 -10.21
CA CYS A 6 -0.54 8.75 -8.98
C CYS A 6 0.56 7.72 -9.21
N SER A 7 1.51 7.69 -8.27
CA SER A 7 2.61 6.73 -8.26
C SER A 7 2.43 5.76 -7.09
N LEU A 8 2.59 4.47 -7.36
CA LEU A 8 2.65 3.43 -6.34
C LEU A 8 4.05 2.83 -6.31
N GLU A 9 4.63 2.76 -5.13
CA GLU A 9 5.97 2.21 -4.91
C GLU A 9 5.90 1.07 -3.90
N LEU A 10 6.53 -0.05 -4.25
CA LEU A 10 6.72 -1.16 -3.31
C LEU A 10 8.19 -1.53 -3.25
N PHE A 11 8.66 -1.78 -2.03
CA PHE A 11 10.02 -2.23 -1.76
C PHE A 11 10.01 -3.56 -1.01
N GLY A 12 11.00 -4.40 -1.27
CA GLY A 12 11.08 -5.71 -0.65
C GLY A 12 12.37 -6.45 -0.95
N LYS A 13 12.59 -7.52 -0.20
CA LYS A 13 13.67 -8.48 -0.42
C LYS A 13 13.16 -9.90 -0.28
N HIS A 14 13.66 -10.78 -1.14
CA HIS A 14 13.47 -12.22 -1.01
C HIS A 14 14.66 -12.82 -0.24
N PRO A 15 14.44 -13.77 0.69
CA PRO A 15 15.48 -14.27 1.60
C PRO A 15 16.62 -15.08 0.95
N HIS A 16 16.60 -15.30 -0.37
CA HIS A 16 17.46 -16.29 -1.04
C HIS A 16 18.26 -15.77 -2.24
N SER A 17 17.81 -14.71 -2.95
CA SER A 17 18.56 -14.17 -4.10
C SER A 17 17.99 -12.83 -4.60
N ASN A 18 18.85 -11.96 -5.12
CA ASN A 18 18.49 -10.65 -5.66
C ASN A 18 17.56 -10.73 -6.89
N GLU A 19 17.74 -11.71 -7.77
CA GLU A 19 16.87 -11.88 -8.94
C GLU A 19 15.43 -12.21 -8.53
N LYS A 20 15.26 -13.13 -7.57
CA LYS A 20 13.94 -13.41 -6.97
C LYS A 20 13.37 -12.22 -6.19
N SER A 21 14.22 -11.39 -5.55
CA SER A 21 13.75 -10.15 -4.91
C SER A 21 13.11 -9.24 -5.95
N LYS A 22 13.81 -9.01 -7.07
CA LYS A 22 13.35 -8.20 -8.18
C LYS A 22 12.01 -8.69 -8.73
N GLU A 23 11.92 -9.97 -9.09
CA GLU A 23 10.67 -10.55 -9.61
C GLU A 23 9.52 -10.46 -8.59
N ALA A 24 9.81 -10.69 -7.30
CA ALA A 24 8.80 -10.64 -6.25
C ALA A 24 8.19 -9.24 -6.09
N VAL A 25 8.98 -8.17 -6.08
CA VAL A 25 8.42 -6.80 -6.01
C VAL A 25 7.70 -6.40 -7.29
N GLU A 26 8.19 -6.78 -8.47
CA GLU A 26 7.49 -6.49 -9.74
C GLU A 26 6.12 -7.19 -9.80
N MET A 27 6.04 -8.45 -9.37
CA MET A 27 4.77 -9.17 -9.27
C MET A 27 3.84 -8.54 -8.22
N ALA A 28 4.38 -8.11 -7.08
CA ALA A 28 3.60 -7.48 -6.03
C ALA A 28 2.97 -6.15 -6.48
N VAL A 29 3.71 -5.31 -7.22
CA VAL A 29 3.17 -4.07 -7.79
C VAL A 29 2.07 -4.38 -8.82
N LYS A 30 2.25 -5.38 -9.68
CA LYS A 30 1.21 -5.80 -10.63
C LYS A 30 -0.06 -6.29 -9.93
N GLU A 31 0.08 -7.09 -8.87
CA GLU A 31 -1.07 -7.54 -8.08
C GLU A 31 -1.75 -6.38 -7.35
N LEU A 32 -0.99 -5.38 -6.89
CA LEU A 32 -1.55 -4.16 -6.30
C LEU A 32 -2.43 -3.40 -7.30
N VAL A 33 -1.95 -3.20 -8.53
CA VAL A 33 -2.72 -2.56 -9.62
C VAL A 33 -3.96 -3.37 -9.96
N LYS A 34 -3.83 -4.69 -10.04
CA LYS A 34 -4.99 -5.58 -10.27
C LYS A 34 -6.04 -5.42 -9.17
N ARG A 35 -5.65 -5.34 -7.90
CA ARG A 35 -6.57 -5.10 -6.78
C ARG A 35 -7.26 -3.75 -6.85
N ILE A 36 -6.62 -2.72 -7.41
CA ILE A 36 -7.25 -1.42 -7.70
C ILE A 36 -8.34 -1.62 -8.75
N GLY A 37 -8.04 -2.32 -9.85
CA GLY A 37 -9.00 -2.59 -10.92
C GLY A 37 -10.16 -3.52 -10.56
N LEU A 38 -10.12 -4.17 -9.39
CA LEU A 38 -11.24 -4.97 -8.86
C LEU A 38 -12.29 -4.14 -8.10
N ARG A 39 -12.01 -2.85 -7.83
CA ARG A 39 -12.96 -1.97 -7.15
C ARG A 39 -13.92 -1.36 -8.15
N GLU A 40 -15.21 -1.39 -7.84
CA GLU A 40 -16.24 -0.89 -8.76
C GLU A 40 -16.16 0.64 -8.91
N GLU A 41 -15.78 1.33 -7.84
CA GLU A 41 -15.67 2.78 -7.74
C GLU A 41 -14.36 3.36 -8.33
N LEU A 42 -13.45 2.50 -8.81
CA LEU A 42 -12.16 2.85 -9.40
C LEU A 42 -12.01 2.26 -10.79
N ARG A 43 -11.45 3.02 -11.72
CA ARG A 43 -11.10 2.53 -13.04
C ARG A 43 -9.69 2.94 -13.42
N VAL A 44 -8.82 1.96 -13.61
CA VAL A 44 -7.47 2.19 -14.14
C VAL A 44 -7.59 2.51 -15.63
N LEU A 45 -7.13 3.69 -16.02
CA LEU A 45 -7.15 4.21 -17.39
C LEU A 45 -5.81 4.00 -18.09
N LYS A 46 -4.70 4.09 -17.34
CA LYS A 46 -3.33 3.92 -17.85
C LYS A 46 -2.42 3.39 -16.75
N GLU A 47 -1.44 2.58 -17.16
CA GLU A 47 -0.42 1.97 -16.30
C GLU A 47 0.94 2.09 -16.98
N GLU A 48 1.94 2.61 -16.27
CA GLU A 48 3.34 2.64 -16.72
C GLU A 48 4.25 2.06 -15.64
N TYR A 49 4.65 0.81 -15.82
CA TYR A 49 5.53 0.11 -14.89
C TYR A 49 6.97 0.50 -15.11
N GLN A 50 7.65 0.88 -14.04
CA GLN A 50 9.10 1.02 -14.01
C GLN A 50 9.73 -0.33 -13.63
N PRO A 51 10.85 -0.72 -14.27
CA PRO A 51 11.61 -1.91 -13.86
C PRO A 51 12.02 -1.82 -12.39
N ALA A 52 12.07 -2.96 -11.70
CA ALA A 52 12.56 -2.95 -10.34
C ALA A 52 14.08 -2.71 -10.27
N GLU A 53 14.48 -1.79 -9.40
CA GLU A 53 15.86 -1.38 -9.20
C GLU A 53 16.32 -1.63 -7.76
N PRO A 54 17.60 -1.98 -7.54
CA PRO A 54 18.14 -2.11 -6.19
C PRO A 54 18.21 -0.73 -5.52
N MET A 55 17.91 -0.67 -4.22
CA MET A 55 18.00 0.58 -3.46
C MET A 55 19.47 0.95 -3.20
N GLU A 56 19.84 2.21 -3.42
CA GLU A 56 21.23 2.69 -3.28
C GLU A 56 21.88 2.35 -1.93
N LYS A 57 21.11 2.50 -0.83
CA LYS A 57 21.60 2.26 0.53
C LYS A 57 21.46 0.81 1.00
N GLN A 58 20.67 0.00 0.29
CA GLN A 58 20.37 -1.38 0.64
C GLN A 58 20.25 -2.22 -0.65
N PRO A 59 21.37 -2.65 -1.25
CA PRO A 59 21.37 -3.31 -2.56
C PRO A 59 20.59 -4.63 -2.62
N ASP A 60 20.33 -5.25 -1.45
CA ASP A 60 19.54 -6.48 -1.33
C ASP A 60 18.03 -6.21 -1.33
N PHE A 61 17.62 -4.95 -1.23
CA PHE A 61 16.24 -4.51 -1.40
C PHE A 61 16.04 -3.94 -2.79
N PHE A 62 14.91 -4.28 -3.38
CA PHE A 62 14.48 -3.78 -4.67
C PHE A 62 13.24 -2.91 -4.48
N ILE A 63 13.16 -1.85 -5.27
CA ILE A 63 11.98 -0.99 -5.38
C ILE A 63 11.40 -1.16 -6.79
N ALA A 64 10.09 -1.32 -6.87
CA ALA A 64 9.32 -1.28 -8.11
C ALA A 64 8.31 -0.16 -8.01
N ALA A 65 8.12 0.58 -9.11
CA ALA A 65 7.17 1.68 -9.18
C ALA A 65 6.22 1.53 -10.37
N VAL A 66 5.01 2.06 -10.23
CA VAL A 66 4.06 2.18 -11.33
C VAL A 66 3.38 3.53 -11.28
N GLU A 67 3.37 4.22 -12.41
CA GLU A 67 2.57 5.42 -12.62
C GLU A 67 1.19 5.01 -13.15
N LEU A 68 0.14 5.52 -12.52
CA LEU A 68 -1.24 5.20 -12.83
C LEU A 68 -2.02 6.46 -13.18
N LEU A 69 -2.90 6.34 -14.18
CA LEU A 69 -4.02 7.25 -14.35
C LEU A 69 -5.29 6.51 -13.94
N VAL A 70 -5.97 6.99 -12.92
CA VAL A 70 -7.16 6.36 -12.34
C VAL A 70 -8.34 7.32 -12.39
N SER A 71 -9.49 6.84 -12.87
CA SER A 71 -10.77 7.52 -12.71
C SER A 71 -11.42 7.03 -11.41
N VAL A 72 -11.86 7.98 -10.59
CA VAL A 72 -12.49 7.73 -9.28
C VAL A 72 -13.86 8.37 -9.26
N GLU A 73 -14.90 7.62 -8.87
CA GLU A 73 -16.28 8.09 -9.01
C GLU A 73 -16.65 9.19 -8.01
N THR A 74 -16.34 8.98 -6.73
CA THR A 74 -16.76 9.83 -5.60
C THR A 74 -15.58 10.34 -4.77
N PHE A 75 -15.81 11.36 -3.94
CA PHE A 75 -14.77 11.88 -3.04
C PHE A 75 -14.42 10.86 -1.94
N GLU A 76 -15.42 10.15 -1.42
CA GLU A 76 -15.24 9.05 -0.47
C GLU A 76 -14.33 7.95 -1.05
N ALA A 77 -14.59 7.53 -2.30
CA ALA A 77 -13.75 6.56 -3.00
C ALA A 77 -12.30 7.05 -3.17
N LEU A 78 -12.11 8.36 -3.43
CA LEU A 78 -10.78 8.97 -3.53
C LEU A 78 -10.04 8.91 -2.19
N VAL A 79 -10.72 9.26 -1.09
CA VAL A 79 -10.15 9.17 0.26
C VAL A 79 -9.82 7.72 0.61
N GLY A 80 -10.75 6.80 0.33
CA GLY A 80 -10.56 5.37 0.53
C GLY A 80 -9.37 4.82 -0.27
N PHE A 81 -9.20 5.26 -1.52
CA PHE A 81 -8.07 4.92 -2.38
C PHE A 81 -6.74 5.39 -1.79
N MET A 82 -6.68 6.65 -1.35
CA MET A 82 -5.46 7.23 -0.74
C MET A 82 -5.00 6.45 0.49
N ILE A 83 -5.94 5.99 1.32
CA ILE A 83 -5.60 5.26 2.55
C ILE A 83 -5.25 3.80 2.27
N ASP A 84 -6.00 3.13 1.39
CA ASP A 84 -5.81 1.68 1.16
C ASP A 84 -4.56 1.35 0.36
N PHE A 85 -4.24 2.20 -0.62
CA PHE A 85 -3.15 1.95 -1.56
C PHE A 85 -1.94 2.84 -1.30
N GLY A 86 -2.09 3.90 -0.49
CA GLY A 86 -0.98 4.72 -0.02
C GLY A 86 -0.05 5.23 -1.13
N PRO A 87 -0.57 5.89 -2.19
CA PRO A 87 0.27 6.37 -3.27
C PRO A 87 1.36 7.31 -2.73
N SER A 88 2.59 7.15 -3.23
CA SER A 88 3.73 7.99 -2.85
C SER A 88 3.57 9.42 -3.38
N HIS A 89 2.91 9.55 -4.53
CA HIS A 89 2.53 10.81 -5.14
C HIS A 89 1.10 10.72 -5.70
N LEU A 90 0.35 11.81 -5.60
CA LEU A 90 -1.01 11.91 -6.13
C LEU A 90 -1.27 13.33 -6.63
N GLU A 91 -1.74 13.44 -7.86
CA GLU A 91 -2.16 14.68 -8.51
C GLU A 91 -3.57 14.52 -9.08
N ILE A 92 -4.49 15.42 -8.72
CA ILE A 92 -5.84 15.47 -9.29
C ILE A 92 -5.77 16.31 -10.56
N LEU A 93 -5.81 15.65 -11.73
CA LEU A 93 -5.62 16.32 -13.02
C LEU A 93 -6.84 17.17 -13.41
N LYS A 94 -8.04 16.60 -13.25
CA LYS A 94 -9.31 17.29 -13.50
C LYS A 94 -10.42 16.69 -12.67
N PRO A 95 -11.21 17.52 -11.97
CA PRO A 95 -12.60 17.18 -11.80
C PRO A 95 -13.35 17.46 -13.11
N HIS A 96 -14.25 16.56 -13.51
CA HIS A 96 -15.18 16.86 -14.61
C HIS A 96 -16.21 17.89 -14.13
N GLY A 97 -15.90 19.19 -14.28
CA GLY A 97 -16.82 20.30 -13.98
C GLY A 97 -16.56 21.02 -12.65
N LYS A 98 -17.55 21.81 -12.19
CA LYS A 98 -17.52 22.37 -10.83
C LYS A 98 -17.69 21.24 -9.84
N VAL A 99 -16.68 21.01 -9.00
CA VAL A 99 -16.80 20.16 -7.83
C VAL A 99 -17.70 20.86 -6.83
N THR A 100 -18.96 20.44 -6.77
CA THR A 100 -19.85 20.76 -5.65
C THR A 100 -19.88 19.54 -4.76
N LEU A 101 -19.10 19.57 -3.69
CA LEU A 101 -19.22 18.59 -2.62
C LEU A 101 -20.35 19.03 -1.70
N ASP A 102 -21.34 18.16 -1.54
CA ASP A 102 -22.31 18.28 -0.46
C ASP A 102 -21.59 18.06 0.89
N VAL A 103 -22.09 18.71 1.95
CA VAL A 103 -21.70 18.43 3.33
C VAL A 103 -21.79 16.94 3.63
N ASN A 104 -22.80 16.24 3.12
CA ASN A 104 -22.94 14.79 3.31
C ASN A 104 -21.81 14.00 2.64
N GLU A 105 -21.31 14.42 1.47
CA GLU A 105 -20.19 13.75 0.79
C GLU A 105 -18.87 13.96 1.52
N ILE A 106 -18.67 15.17 2.08
CA ILE A 106 -17.51 15.47 2.93
C ILE A 106 -17.58 14.63 4.20
N GLU A 107 -18.74 14.60 4.87
CA GLU A 107 -18.94 13.82 6.09
C GLU A 107 -18.71 12.32 5.83
N SER A 108 -19.21 11.79 4.72
CA SER A 108 -19.00 10.38 4.33
C SER A 108 -17.51 10.09 4.11
N GLY A 109 -16.80 10.93 3.34
CA GLY A 109 -15.36 10.77 3.13
C GLY A 109 -14.53 10.87 4.41
N LEU A 110 -14.89 11.78 5.32
CA LEU A 110 -14.20 11.92 6.62
C LEU A 110 -14.49 10.74 7.55
N ASN A 111 -15.72 10.22 7.56
CA ASN A 111 -16.08 9.04 8.32
C ASN A 111 -15.34 7.81 7.82
N GLU A 112 -15.23 7.64 6.50
CA GLU A 112 -14.46 6.56 5.90
C GLU A 112 -12.98 6.67 6.26
N ALA A 113 -12.40 7.88 6.19
CA ALA A 113 -11.03 8.11 6.64
C ALA A 113 -10.83 7.72 8.11
N LEU A 114 -11.73 8.18 8.99
CA LEU A 114 -11.68 7.88 10.42
C LEU A 114 -11.78 6.37 10.66
N PHE A 115 -12.69 5.69 9.98
CA PHE A 115 -12.86 4.24 10.08
C PHE A 115 -11.58 3.50 9.70
N LYS A 116 -11.00 3.80 8.53
CA LYS A 116 -9.78 3.15 8.06
C LYS A 116 -8.57 3.42 8.94
N ILE A 117 -8.43 4.64 9.45
CA ILE A 117 -7.36 4.97 10.42
C ILE A 117 -7.52 4.12 11.69
N GLN A 118 -8.74 3.93 12.17
CA GLN A 118 -8.99 3.07 13.34
C GLN A 118 -8.71 1.59 13.03
N GLU A 119 -9.04 1.10 11.85
CA GLU A 119 -8.68 -0.27 11.43
C GLU A 119 -7.17 -0.46 11.34
N LEU A 120 -6.45 0.53 10.80
CA LEU A 120 -5.00 0.54 10.74
C LEU A 120 -4.39 0.50 12.15
N ASP A 121 -4.87 1.32 13.08
CA ASP A 121 -4.43 1.34 14.48
C ASP A 121 -4.66 -0.03 15.16
N LYS A 122 -5.84 -0.65 14.97
CA LYS A 122 -6.12 -2.01 15.48
C LYS A 122 -5.13 -3.02 14.91
N THR A 123 -4.90 -2.98 13.60
CA THR A 123 -3.99 -3.91 12.91
C THR A 123 -2.57 -3.76 13.41
N LEU A 124 -2.07 -2.53 13.56
CA LEU A 124 -0.74 -2.24 14.10
C LEU A 124 -0.59 -2.75 15.54
N LYS A 125 -1.60 -2.53 16.40
CA LYS A 125 -1.59 -3.06 17.78
C LYS A 125 -1.55 -4.59 17.82
N ILE A 126 -2.31 -5.27 16.96
CA ILE A 126 -2.30 -6.73 16.86
C ILE A 126 -0.93 -7.23 16.39
N THR A 127 -0.38 -6.63 15.34
CA THR A 127 0.93 -6.98 14.78
C THR A 127 2.04 -6.75 15.79
N ALA A 128 2.06 -5.61 16.48
CA ALA A 128 3.04 -5.31 17.52
C ALA A 128 2.99 -6.33 18.67
N ASN A 129 1.79 -6.65 19.15
CA ASN A 129 1.62 -7.66 20.20
C ASN A 129 2.06 -9.06 19.75
N THR A 130 1.80 -9.42 18.49
CA THR A 130 2.23 -10.69 17.91
C THR A 130 3.75 -10.76 17.81
N LEU A 131 4.38 -9.68 17.34
CA LEU A 131 5.83 -9.57 17.23
C LEU A 131 6.52 -9.67 18.61
N LEU A 132 5.97 -9.00 19.63
CA LEU A 132 6.45 -9.11 21.01
C LEU A 132 6.33 -10.55 21.56
N LYS A 133 5.24 -11.27 21.26
CA LYS A 133 5.07 -12.67 21.67
C LYS A 133 6.10 -13.59 21.01
N LEU A 134 6.32 -13.42 19.70
CA LEU A 134 7.31 -14.20 18.95
C LEU A 134 8.74 -13.95 19.46
N GLN A 135 9.10 -12.69 19.75
CA GLN A 135 10.38 -12.36 20.37
C GLN A 135 10.58 -13.06 21.72
N ARG A 136 9.56 -13.02 22.59
CA ARG A 136 9.62 -13.70 23.90
C ARG A 136 9.80 -15.22 23.76
N GLN A 137 9.09 -15.85 22.82
CA GLN A 137 9.23 -17.28 22.55
C GLN A 137 10.62 -17.65 22.01
N GLY A 138 11.18 -16.83 21.13
CA GLY A 138 12.54 -17.01 20.61
C GLY A 138 13.60 -16.95 21.72
N SER A 139 13.53 -15.96 22.61
CA SER A 139 14.46 -15.84 23.74
C SER A 139 14.35 -16.99 24.75
N GLN A 140 13.14 -17.53 24.98
CA GLN A 140 12.96 -18.69 25.85
C GLN A 140 13.53 -19.99 25.25
N GLN A 141 13.44 -20.17 23.93
CA GLN A 141 14.01 -21.34 23.24
C GLN A 141 15.54 -21.29 23.18
N GLN A 142 16.15 -20.12 23.08
CA GLN A 142 17.62 -19.96 23.16
C GLN A 142 18.14 -20.30 24.55
N ASN A 143 17.52 -19.76 25.61
CA ASN A 143 17.91 -20.05 26.99
C ASN A 143 17.78 -21.55 27.34
N GLN A 144 16.76 -22.25 26.83
CA GLN A 144 16.62 -23.70 27.05
C GLN A 144 17.69 -24.52 26.32
N LYS A 145 18.12 -24.12 25.12
CA LYS A 145 19.19 -24.80 24.38
C LYS A 145 20.57 -24.63 25.04
N GLU A 146 20.86 -23.45 25.59
CA GLU A 146 22.09 -23.19 26.34
C GLU A 146 22.14 -23.90 27.70
N SER A 147 20.98 -24.21 28.30
CA SER A 147 20.88 -24.95 29.56
C SER A 147 21.06 -26.47 29.42
N THR A 148 21.13 -26.99 28.19
CA THR A 148 21.20 -28.43 27.88
C THR A 148 22.56 -28.84 27.26
N GLN A 149 23.51 -27.91 27.16
CA GLN A 149 24.93 -28.17 26.85
C GLN A 149 25.75 -28.11 28.13
#